data_AF-A0A3D1JDQ8-F1
#
_entry.id   AF-A0A3D1JDQ8-F1
#
_cell.length_a   1.000
_cell.length_b   1.000
_cell.length_c   1.000
_cell.angle_alpha   90.00
_cell.angle_beta   90.00
_cell.angle_gamma   90.00
#
_symmetry.space_group_name_H-M   'P 1'
#
loop_
_entity.id
_entity.type
_entity.pdbx_description
1 polymer ?
#
loop_
_entity_poly.entity_id
_entity_poly.type
_entity_poly.pdbx_seq_one_letter_code
_entity_poly.pdbx_strand_id
1 'polypeptide(L)' 'MDELVRLVSEKTGLPPEKAKMAVEVVMKFLKEKLPPPIANQLEGLLSSGGSAQDVMKNLGGLLGH' A
#
# COMPACT_ATOMS: atom_id res chain seq x y z
N MET A 1 -7.35 2.74 -1.35
CA MET A 1 -7.58 1.34 -1.78
C MET A 1 -8.04 1.24 -3.23
N ASP A 2 -9.03 2.03 -3.64
CA ASP A 2 -9.68 1.90 -4.96
C ASP A 2 -8.75 2.13 -6.16
N GLU A 3 -7.79 3.04 -6.05
CA GLU A 3 -6.80 3.28 -7.10
C GLU A 3 -5.92 2.05 -7.37
N LEU A 4 -5.46 1.36 -6.32
CA LEU A 4 -4.68 0.13 -6.47
C LEU A 4 -5.52 -1.01 -7.05
N VAL A 5 -6.79 -1.12 -6.63
CA VAL A 5 -7.71 -2.12 -7.20
C VAL A 5 -7.94 -1.86 -8.69
N ARG A 6 -8.13 -0.59 -9.07
CA ARG A 6 -8.27 -0.20 -10.47
C ARG A 6 -7.02 -0.49 -11.28
N LEU A 7 -5.85 -0.13 -10.76
CA LEU A 7 -4.57 -0.38 -11.42
C LEU A 7 -4.32 -1.87 -11.62
N VAL A 8 -4.55 -2.68 -10.58
CA VAL A 8 -4.40 -4.14 -10.67
C VAL A 8 -5.40 -4.70 -11.67
N SER A 9 -6.67 -4.30 -11.61
CA SER A 9 -7.70 -4.71 -12.57
C SER A 9 -7.32 -4.37 -14.02
N GLU A 10 -6.92 -3.12 -14.29
CA GLU A 10 -6.50 -2.66 -15.61
C GLU A 10 -5.28 -3.41 -16.15
N LYS A 11 -4.30 -3.73 -15.29
CA LYS A 11 -3.04 -4.37 -15.72
C LYS A 11 -3.12 -5.89 -15.82
N THR A 12 -4.06 -6.52 -15.10
CA THR A 12 -4.16 -7.99 -15.03
C THR A 12 -5.41 -8.54 -15.71
N GLY A 13 -6.38 -7.69 -16.05
CA GLY A 13 -7.70 -8.11 -16.55
C GLY A 13 -8.59 -8.73 -15.47
N LEU A 14 -8.19 -8.70 -14.19
CA LEU A 14 -9.01 -9.22 -13.11
C LEU A 14 -10.25 -8.34 -12.89
N PRO A 15 -11.43 -8.94 -12.62
CA PRO A 15 -12.59 -8.15 -12.22
C PRO A 15 -12.33 -7.43 -10.88
N PRO A 16 -12.97 -6.26 -10.62
CA PRO A 16 -12.66 -5.41 -9.48
C PRO A 16 -12.66 -6.13 -8.13
N GLU A 17 -13.62 -7.05 -7.93
CA GLU A 17 -13.73 -7.84 -6.71
C GLU A 17 -12.54 -8.78 -6.50
N LYS A 18 -12.02 -9.38 -7.57
CA LYS A 18 -10.84 -10.25 -7.54
C LYS A 18 -9.55 -9.43 -7.38
N ALA A 19 -9.48 -8.27 -8.03
CA ALA A 19 -8.37 -7.33 -7.86
C ALA A 19 -8.28 -6.82 -6.42
N LYS A 20 -9.42 -6.52 -5.78
CA LYS A 20 -9.46 -6.15 -4.36
C LYS A 20 -8.90 -7.23 -3.46
N MET A 21 -9.33 -8.48 -3.63
CA MET A 21 -8.79 -9.60 -2.86
C MET A 21 -7.28 -9.79 -3.07
N ALA A 22 -6.79 -9.62 -4.30
CA ALA A 22 -5.36 -9.70 -4.59
C ALA A 22 -4.56 -8.61 -3.85
N VAL A 23 -5.05 -7.36 -3.86
CA VAL A 23 -4.43 -6.25 -3.13
C VAL A 23 -4.43 -6.53 -1.62
N GLU A 24 -5.51 -7.04 -1.06
CA GLU A 24 -5.61 -7.38 0.37
C GLU A 24 -4.61 -8.47 0.78
N VAL A 25 -4.44 -9.52 -0.03
CA VAL A 25 -3.45 -10.59 0.23
C VAL A 25 -2.03 -10.03 0.25
N VAL A 26 -1.68 -9.19 -0.71
CA VAL A 26 -0.34 -8.56 -0.78
C VAL A 26 -0.14 -7.62 0.41
N MET A 27 -1.14 -6.81 0.75
CA MET A 27 -1.05 -5.91 1.91
C MET A 27 -0.89 -6.69 3.20
N LYS A 28 -1.59 -7.81 3.38
CA LYS A 28 -1.41 -8.67 4.55
C LYS A 28 0.01 -9.24 4.61
N PHE A 29 0.51 -9.76 3.49
CA PHE A 29 1.88 -10.27 3.42
C PHE A 29 2.92 -9.19 3.75
N LEU A 30 2.76 -7.98 3.21
CA LEU A 30 3.66 -6.86 3.52
C LEU A 30 3.59 -6.47 5.00
N LYS A 31 2.41 -6.41 5.61
CA LYS A 31 2.27 -6.12 7.04
C LYS A 31 2.94 -7.17 7.93
N GLU A 32 2.89 -8.45 7.53
CA GLU A 32 3.55 -9.53 8.27
C GLU A 32 5.07 -9.51 8.11
N LYS A 33 5.60 -8.93 7.03
CA LYS A 33 7.05 -8.87 6.74
C LYS A 33 7.70 -7.54 7.11
N LEU A 34 6.94 -6.46 7.18
CA LEU A 34 7.43 -5.13 7.50
C LEU A 34 7.35 -4.87 9.02
N PRO A 35 8.35 -4.20 9.60
CA PRO A 35 8.28 -3.72 10.98
C PRO A 35 7.02 -2.87 11.23
N PRO A 36 6.44 -2.91 12.44
CA PRO A 36 5.21 -2.17 12.78
C PRO A 36 5.18 -0.69 12.37
N PRO A 37 6.29 0.10 12.50
CA PRO A 37 6.30 1.49 12.08
C PRO A 37 6.05 1.69 10.58
N ILE A 38 6.56 0.79 9.74
CA ILE A 38 6.45 0.88 8.29
C ILE A 38 5.05 0.44 7.84
N ALA A 39 4.51 -0.62 8.45
CA ALA A 39 3.16 -1.09 8.20
C ALA A 39 2.11 0.01 8.45
N ASN A 40 2.24 0.73 9.57
CA ASN A 40 1.35 1.86 9.92
C ASN A 40 1.43 3.02 8.92
N GLN A 41 2.62 3.31 8.38
CA GLN A 41 2.77 4.34 7.33
C GLN A 41 2.12 3.92 6.02
N LEU A 42 2.22 2.63 5.65
CA LEU A 42 1.60 2.09 4.43
C LEU A 42 0.07 2.12 4.51
N GLU A 43 -0.50 1.77 5.67
CA GLU A 43 -1.93 1.93 5.94
C GLU A 43 -2.36 3.39 5.91
N GLY A 44 -1.54 4.28 6.50
CA GLY A 44 -1.74 5.72 6.45
C GLY A 44 -1.85 6.21 5.01
N LEU A 45 -0.91 5.83 4.13
CA LEU A 45 -0.93 6.15 2.71
C LEU A 45 -2.21 5.66 2.02
N LEU A 46 -2.56 4.40 2.26
CA LEU A 46 -3.67 3.74 1.58
C LEU A 46 -5.04 4.28 2.01
N SER A 47 -5.12 4.80 3.24
CA SER A 47 -6.34 5.33 3.88
C SER A 47 -6.50 6.83 3.67
N SER A 48 -5.41 7.60 3.67
CA SER A 48 -5.44 9.06 3.54
C SER A 48 -5.40 9.54 2.08
N GLY A 49 -5.13 8.65 1.12
CA GLY A 49 -4.85 9.07 -0.26
C GLY A 49 -3.62 9.97 -0.35
N GLY A 50 -2.75 9.92 0.66
CA GLY A 50 -1.52 10.70 0.71
C GLY A 50 -0.63 10.40 -0.49
N SER A 51 0.20 11.36 -0.88
CA SER A 51 1.11 11.14 -2.01
C SER A 51 2.23 10.18 -1.58
N ALA A 52 2.65 9.28 -2.47
CA ALA A 52 3.79 8.40 -2.23
C ALA A 52 5.07 9.17 -1.81
N GLN A 53 5.20 10.42 -2.27
CA GLN A 53 6.24 11.36 -1.86
C GLN A 53 6.26 11.67 -0.36
N ASP A 54 5.10 11.75 0.31
CA ASP A 54 5.03 12.06 1.75
C ASP A 54 5.49 10.86 2.59
N VAL A 55 5.19 9.64 2.14
CA VAL A 55 5.71 8.42 2.76
C VAL A 55 7.22 8.30 2.56
N MET A 56 7.71 8.58 1.36
CA MET A 56 9.16 8.57 1.08
C MET A 56 9.91 9.56 1.96
N LYS A 57 9.36 10.76 2.18
CA LYS A 57 9.93 11.77 3.10
C LYS A 57 9.93 11.29 4.55
N ASN A 58 8.82 10.75 5.04
CA ASN A 58 8.73 10.22 6.41
C ASN A 58 9.66 9.02 6.64
N LEU A 59 9.77 8.12 5.67
CA LEU A 59 10.67 6.97 5.75
C LEU A 59 12.14 7.38 5.66
N GLY A 60 12.48 8.35 4.79
CA GLY A 60 13.83 8.92 4.68
C GLY A 60 14.26 9.63 5.97
N GLY A 61 13.34 10.30 6.66
CA GLY A 61 13.60 10.89 7.98
C GLY A 61 13.87 9.84 9.07
N LEU A 62 13.23 8.67 9.01
CA LEU A 62 13.44 7.59 10.00
C LEU A 62 14.70 6.75 9.74
N LEU A 63 15.18 6.66 8.51
CA LEU A 63 16.41 5.91 8.16
C LEU A 63 17.69 6.76 8.21
N GLY A 64 17.56 8.09 8.35
CA GLY A 64 18.68 9.04 8.35
C GLY A 64 19.12 9.54 9.73
N HIS A 65 18.61 8.95 10.81
CA HIS A 65 19.06 9.19 12.19
C HIS A 65 20.09 8.15 12.63
#